data_AF-A0A3D5MV86-F1
#
_entry.id   AF-A0A3D5MV86-F1
#
_cell.length_a   1.000
_cell.length_b   1.000
_cell.length_c   1.000
_cell.angle_alpha   90.00
_cell.angle_beta   90.00
_cell.angle_gamma   90.00
#
_symmetry.space_group_name_H-M   'P 1'
#
loop_
_entity.id
_entity.type
_entity.pdbx_description
1 polymer ?
#
loop_
_entity_poly.entity_id
_entity_poly.type
_entity_poly.pdbx_seq_one_letter_code
_entity_poly.pdbx_strand_id
1 'polypeptide(L)'
;MLWIKKTIHTVVPKEVFGVKIEGNLVPVIDEGQVVGCIACVFSLEEMETLKSTNELMNQTIKESDDSITNILNESNNTVNELKDIYNYVENLERTIQDVYNVVESIKSNTSRTK
;
A
#
# COMPACT_ATOMS: atom_id res chain seq x y z
N MET A 1 -46.60 -30.69 26.77
CA MET A 1 -46.25 -29.59 27.71
C MET A 1 -44.91 -29.04 27.23
N LEU A 2 -44.87 -27.79 26.77
CA LEU A 2 -43.68 -27.19 26.15
C LEU A 2 -42.70 -26.68 27.23
N TRP A 3 -41.42 -27.01 27.11
CA TRP A 3 -40.37 -26.57 28.03
C TRP A 3 -39.19 -25.94 27.28
N ILE A 4 -38.64 -24.85 27.80
CA ILE A 4 -37.49 -24.13 27.25
C ILE A 4 -36.20 -24.64 27.92
N LYS A 5 -35.20 -25.06 27.12
CA LYS A 5 -33.90 -25.56 27.59
C LYS A 5 -32.78 -24.51 27.40
N LYS A 6 -31.64 -24.72 28.08
CA LYS A 6 -30.48 -23.82 28.15
C LYS A 6 -30.08 -23.26 26.78
N THR A 7 -29.90 -21.93 26.73
CA THR A 7 -29.52 -21.17 25.54
C THR A 7 -28.16 -21.63 24.99
N ILE A 8 -28.09 -21.88 23.68
CA ILE A 8 -26.84 -22.22 22.99
C ILE A 8 -26.42 -21.00 22.17
N HIS A 9 -25.25 -20.43 22.46
CA HIS A 9 -24.64 -19.37 21.66
C HIS A 9 -23.72 -20.02 20.61
N THR A 10 -24.00 -19.81 19.33
CA THR A 10 -23.19 -20.38 18.25
C THR A 10 -23.24 -19.49 17.01
N VAL A 11 -22.25 -19.67 16.15
CA VAL A 11 -22.26 -19.12 14.79
C VAL A 11 -22.91 -20.15 13.87
N VAL A 12 -23.91 -19.72 13.11
CA VAL A 12 -24.55 -20.54 12.07
C VAL A 12 -24.04 -20.07 10.72
N PRO A 13 -23.50 -20.99 9.90
CA PRO A 13 -22.89 -20.62 8.63
C PRO A 13 -23.98 -20.37 7.57
N LYS A 14 -23.64 -19.61 6.52
CA LYS A 14 -24.57 -19.06 5.53
C LYS A 14 -25.38 -20.11 4.76
N GLU A 15 -24.92 -21.34 4.73
CA GLU A 15 -25.54 -22.47 4.04
C GLU A 15 -26.92 -22.84 4.64
N VAL A 16 -27.18 -22.43 5.89
CA VAL A 16 -28.45 -22.72 6.59
C VAL A 16 -29.51 -21.65 6.36
N PHE A 17 -29.14 -20.37 6.40
CA PHE A 17 -30.08 -19.24 6.37
C PHE A 17 -29.84 -18.23 5.24
N GLY A 18 -28.90 -18.50 4.32
CA GLY A 18 -28.49 -17.58 3.26
C GLY A 18 -27.50 -16.50 3.70
N VAL A 19 -27.40 -16.23 5.00
CA VAL A 19 -26.49 -15.26 5.62
C VAL A 19 -25.85 -15.85 6.88
N LYS A 20 -24.64 -15.40 7.20
CA LYS A 20 -23.92 -15.86 8.41
C LYS A 20 -24.44 -15.10 9.62
N ILE A 21 -24.85 -15.85 10.64
CA ILE A 21 -25.53 -15.29 11.81
C ILE A 21 -24.91 -15.79 13.11
N GLU A 22 -24.84 -14.91 14.09
CA GLU A 22 -24.45 -15.24 15.46
C GLU A 22 -25.61 -14.97 16.39
N GLY A 23 -25.91 -15.92 17.28
CA GLY A 23 -27.08 -15.76 18.12
C GLY A 23 -27.33 -16.86 19.12
N ASN A 24 -28.38 -16.63 19.90
CA ASN A 24 -28.88 -17.51 20.92
C ASN A 24 -29.99 -18.40 20.35
N LEU A 25 -29.77 -19.71 20.39
CA LEU A 25 -30.73 -20.71 19.92
C LEU A 25 -31.41 -21.37 21.13
N VAL A 26 -32.73 -21.39 21.09
CA VAL A 26 -33.57 -22.05 22.09
C VAL A 26 -34.37 -23.16 21.37
N PRO A 27 -34.03 -24.44 21.59
CA PRO A 27 -34.77 -25.55 20.99
C PRO A 27 -36.14 -25.69 21.66
N VAL A 28 -37.15 -25.94 20.84
CA VAL A 28 -38.53 -26.23 21.28
C VAL A 28 -38.69 -27.74 21.33
N ILE A 29 -39.01 -28.27 22.51
CA ILE A 29 -39.11 -29.71 22.77
C ILE A 29 -40.58 -30.07 23.06
N ASP A 30 -41.08 -31.09 22.37
CA ASP A 30 -42.37 -31.73 22.65
C ASP A 30 -42.20 -33.25 22.72
N GLU A 31 -42.82 -33.89 23.71
CA GLU A 31 -42.68 -35.33 24.01
C GLU A 31 -41.23 -35.87 24.04
N GLY A 32 -40.27 -35.03 24.45
CA GLY A 32 -38.84 -35.38 24.52
C GLY A 32 -38.08 -35.28 23.18
N GLN A 33 -38.74 -34.87 22.10
CA GLN A 33 -38.14 -34.64 20.79
C GLN A 33 -38.05 -33.15 20.46
N VAL A 34 -36.99 -32.75 19.75
CA VAL A 34 -36.85 -31.37 19.26
C VAL A 34 -37.77 -31.20 18.07
N VAL A 35 -38.80 -30.36 18.21
CA VAL A 35 -39.81 -30.10 17.18
C VAL A 35 -39.64 -28.74 16.51
N GLY A 36 -38.72 -27.89 17.01
CA GLY A 36 -38.42 -26.59 16.43
C GLY A 36 -37.29 -25.86 17.14
N CYS A 37 -37.00 -24.64 16.69
CA CYS A 37 -36.03 -23.77 17.33
C CYS A 37 -36.47 -22.30 17.20
N ILE A 38 -36.37 -21.55 18.28
CA ILE A 38 -36.46 -20.09 18.28
C ILE A 38 -35.03 -19.55 18.28
N ALA A 39 -34.70 -18.71 17.31
CA ALA A 39 -33.39 -18.10 17.18
C ALA A 39 -33.51 -16.58 17.27
N CYS A 40 -32.71 -15.95 18.13
CA CYS A 40 -32.46 -14.51 18.08
C CYS A 40 -31.05 -14.32 17.56
N VAL A 41 -30.94 -13.72 16.37
CA VAL A 41 -29.72 -13.72 15.57
C VAL A 41 -29.42 -12.32 15.06
N PHE A 42 -28.13 -11.98 15.03
CA PHE A 42 -27.62 -10.74 14.48
C PHE A 42 -26.76 -11.06 13.25
N SER A 43 -26.93 -10.27 12.18
CA SER A 43 -26.08 -10.38 10.98
C SER A 43 -24.66 -9.94 11.33
N LEU A 44 -23.66 -10.72 10.89
CA LEU A 44 -22.25 -10.36 11.02
C LEU A 44 -21.68 -9.67 9.78
N GLU A 45 -22.48 -9.49 8.72
CA GLU A 45 -22.01 -8.98 7.42
C GLU A 45 -21.42 -7.58 7.52
N GLU A 46 -22.05 -6.68 8.29
CA GLU A 46 -21.54 -5.33 8.48
C GLU A 46 -20.18 -5.34 9.19
N MET A 47 -19.99 -6.22 10.17
CA MET A 47 -18.73 -6.32 10.90
C MET A 47 -17.62 -6.93 10.04
N GLU A 48 -17.93 -7.94 9.22
CA GLU A 48 -16.99 -8.51 8.26
C GLU A 48 -16.62 -7.50 7.16
N THR A 49 -17.58 -6.71 6.69
CA THR A 49 -17.37 -5.63 5.71
C THR A 49 -16.48 -4.53 6.29
N LEU A 50 -16.73 -4.09 7.52
CA LEU A 50 -15.88 -3.11 8.21
C LEU A 50 -14.45 -3.63 8.40
N LYS A 51 -14.30 -4.91 8.77
CA LYS A 51 -12.98 -5.51 8.98
C LYS A 51 -12.19 -5.56 7.68
N SER A 52 -12.78 -6.08 6.61
CA SER A 52 -12.14 -6.14 5.28
C SER A 52 -11.82 -4.76 4.71
N THR A 53 -12.70 -3.78 4.93
CA THR A 53 -12.45 -2.39 4.52
C THR A 53 -11.25 -1.79 5.28
N ASN A 54 -11.16 -2.03 6.59
CA ASN A 54 -10.01 -1.57 7.38
C ASN A 54 -8.70 -2.25 6.96
N GLU A 55 -8.73 -3.56 6.67
CA GLU A 55 -7.57 -4.29 6.17
C GLU A 55 -7.08 -3.71 4.84
N LEU A 56 -8.01 -3.49 3.90
CA LEU A 56 -7.70 -2.84 2.62
C LEU A 56 -7.14 -1.42 2.83
N MET A 57 -7.76 -0.62 3.70
CA MET A 57 -7.31 0.75 3.98
C MET A 57 -5.89 0.77 4.53
N ASN A 58 -5.57 -0.11 5.49
CA ASN A 58 -4.23 -0.23 6.05
C ASN A 58 -3.20 -0.65 4.99
N GLN A 59 -3.58 -1.56 4.09
CA GLN A 59 -2.72 -1.96 2.99
C GLN A 59 -2.45 -0.78 2.05
N THR A 60 -3.49 -0.04 1.64
CA THR A 60 -3.34 1.12 0.75
C THR A 60 -2.51 2.24 1.38
N ILE A 61 -2.64 2.47 2.69
CA ILE A 61 -1.80 3.44 3.43
C ILE A 61 -0.34 3.01 3.36
N LYS A 62 -0.05 1.72 3.59
CA LYS A 62 1.32 1.20 3.54
C LYS A 62 1.93 1.31 2.13
N GLU A 63 1.17 0.93 1.11
CA GLU A 63 1.60 1.06 -0.29
C GLU A 63 1.85 2.52 -0.69
N SER A 64 1.07 3.46 -0.13
CA SER A 64 1.26 4.90 -0.34
C SER A 64 2.54 5.41 0.34
N ASP A 65 2.82 4.96 1.56
CA ASP A 65 4.04 5.33 2.30
C ASP A 65 5.31 4.81 1.60
N ASP A 66 5.27 3.56 1.13
CA ASP A 66 6.34 2.95 0.33
C ASP A 66 6.56 3.75 -0.98
N SER A 67 5.48 4.16 -1.64
CA SER A 67 5.53 4.98 -2.86
C SER A 67 6.14 6.36 -2.61
N ILE A 68 5.77 7.03 -1.52
CA ILE A 68 6.34 8.32 -1.11
C ILE A 68 7.84 8.18 -0.85
N THR A 69 8.24 7.12 -0.13
CA THR A 69 9.65 6.84 0.15
C THR A 69 10.46 6.62 -1.13
N ASN A 70 9.90 5.88 -2.10
CA ASN A 70 10.53 5.69 -3.41
C ASN A 70 10.68 7.02 -4.17
N ILE A 71 9.66 7.87 -4.18
CA ILE A 71 9.72 9.19 -4.81
C ILE A 71 10.83 10.05 -4.19
N LEU A 72 10.98 10.04 -2.87
CA LEU A 72 12.04 10.77 -2.18
C LEU A 72 13.43 10.26 -2.57
N ASN A 73 13.61 8.94 -2.66
CA ASN A 73 14.87 8.33 -3.09
C ASN A 73 15.22 8.69 -4.53
N GLU A 74 14.26 8.57 -5.46
CA GLU A 74 14.45 8.95 -6.85
C GLU A 74 14.76 10.44 -7.00
N SER A 75 14.09 11.30 -6.22
CA SER A 75 14.38 12.73 -6.22
C SER A 75 15.82 13.04 -5.78
N ASN A 76 16.32 12.35 -4.75
CA ASN A 76 17.71 12.48 -4.32
C ASN A 76 18.69 11.99 -5.40
N ASN A 77 18.37 10.90 -6.09
CA ASN A 77 19.18 10.40 -7.20
C ASN A 77 19.25 11.43 -8.33
N THR A 78 18.12 12.00 -8.75
CA THR A 78 18.07 13.06 -9.76
C THR A 78 18.90 14.28 -9.35
N VAL A 79 18.86 14.68 -8.08
CA VAL A 79 19.70 15.79 -7.58
C VAL A 79 21.19 15.47 -7.71
N ASN A 80 21.60 14.22 -7.46
CA ASN A 80 22.99 13.80 -7.62
C ASN A 80 23.41 13.77 -9.10
N GLU A 81 22.56 13.25 -9.98
CA GLU A 81 22.80 13.27 -11.43
C GLU A 81 22.95 14.70 -11.97
N LEU A 82 22.13 15.65 -11.48
CA LEU A 82 22.26 17.06 -11.83
C LEU A 82 23.59 17.67 -11.37
N LYS A 83 24.10 17.27 -10.19
CA LYS A 83 25.44 17.70 -9.73
C LYS A 83 26.53 17.14 -10.63
N ASP A 84 26.42 15.89 -11.06
CA ASP A 84 27.39 15.28 -11.97
C ASP A 84 27.41 15.99 -13.33
N ILE A 85 26.23 16.34 -13.86
CA ILE A 85 26.11 17.16 -15.07
C ILE A 85 26.77 18.53 -14.88
N TYR A 86 26.53 19.19 -13.75
CA TYR A 86 27.15 20.48 -13.44
C TYR A 86 28.69 20.39 -13.42
N ASN A 87 29.23 19.38 -12.74
CA ASN A 87 30.68 19.13 -12.69
C ASN A 87 31.25 18.84 -14.09
N TYR A 88 30.52 18.10 -14.93
CA TYR A 88 30.92 17.83 -16.30
C TYR A 88 30.99 19.12 -17.14
N VAL A 89 29.98 19.99 -17.03
CA VAL A 89 29.96 21.28 -17.72
C VAL A 89 31.12 22.17 -17.27
N GLU A 90 31.41 22.24 -15.98
CA GLU A 90 32.54 23.02 -15.45
C GLU A 90 33.89 22.52 -16.00
N ASN A 91 34.07 21.20 -16.08
CA ASN A 91 35.27 20.60 -16.68
C ASN A 91 35.37 20.85 -18.19
N LEU A 92 34.23 20.86 -18.89
CA LEU A 92 34.17 21.20 -20.31
C LEU A 92 34.60 22.65 -20.55
N GLU A 93 34.14 23.59 -19.73
CA GLU A 93 34.55 25.00 -19.80
C GLU A 93 36.07 25.16 -19.62
N ARG A 94 36.67 24.48 -18.63
CA ARG A 94 38.12 24.46 -18.43
C ARG A 94 38.86 23.93 -19.67
N THR A 95 38.37 22.81 -20.21
CA THR A 95 38.96 22.19 -21.40
C THR A 95 38.91 23.13 -22.61
N ILE A 96 37.79 23.83 -22.80
CA ILE A 96 37.65 24.83 -23.87
C ILE A 96 38.66 25.98 -23.68
N GLN A 97 38.83 26.46 -22.45
CA GLN A 97 39.80 27.51 -22.16
C GLN A 97 41.24 27.07 -22.48
N ASP A 98 41.59 25.83 -22.14
CA ASP A 98 42.89 25.26 -22.47
C ASP A 98 43.11 25.16 -23.99
N VAL A 99 42.10 24.75 -24.75
CA VAL A 99 42.15 24.73 -26.22
C VAL A 99 42.40 26.13 -26.78
N TYR A 100 41.71 27.16 -26.28
CA TYR A 100 41.94 28.54 -26.70
C TYR A 100 43.38 28.99 -26.41
N ASN A 101 43.92 28.66 -25.23
CA ASN A 101 45.30 28.99 -24.86
C ASN A 101 46.32 28.33 -25.80
N VAL A 102 46.08 27.07 -26.20
CA VAL A 102 46.93 26.37 -27.18
C VAL A 102 46.86 27.04 -28.55
N VAL A 103 45.67 27.40 -29.03
CA VAL A 103 45.48 28.08 -30.32
C VAL A 103 46.19 29.43 -30.36
N GLU A 104 46.06 30.25 -29.32
CA GLU A 104 46.77 31.53 -29.22
C GLU A 104 48.30 31.35 -29.17
N SER A 105 48.79 30.30 -28.49
CA SER A 105 50.22 29.96 -28.46
C SER A 105 50.75 29.61 -29.86
N ILE A 106 50.01 28.82 -30.64
CA ILE A 106 50.36 28.48 -32.03
C ILE A 106 50.38 29.74 -32.91
N LYS A 107 49.34 30.58 -32.79
CA LYS A 107 49.24 31.85 -33.53
C LYS A 107 50.42 32.78 -33.24
N SER A 108 50.77 32.95 -31.96
CA SER A 108 51.94 33.75 -31.54
C SER A 108 53.25 33.23 -32.12
N ASN A 109 53.48 31.92 -32.13
CA ASN A 109 54.67 31.31 -32.71
C ASN A 109 54.76 31.50 -34.23
N THR A 110 53.66 31.36 -34.95
CA THR A 110 53.63 31.57 -36.41
C THR A 110 53.86 33.04 -36.80
N SER A 111 53.32 33.99 -36.02
CA SER A 111 53.57 35.43 -36.23
C SER A 111 55.03 35.83 -36.01
N ARG A 112 55.79 35.12 -35.17
CA ARG A 112 57.22 35.37 -34.92
C ARG A 112 58.17 34.80 -35.97
N THR A 113 57.70 33.91 -36.84
CA THR A 113 58.53 33.16 -37.80
C THR A 113 58.45 33.72 -39.23
N LYS A 114 57.76 34.85 -39.43
CA LYS A 114 57.78 35.64 -40.67
C LYS A 114 58.66 36.87 -40.49
#